data_AF-A0A131ZXH1-F1
#
_entry.id   AF-A0A131ZXH1-F1
#
_cell.length_a   1.000
_cell.length_b   1.000
_cell.length_c   1.000
_cell.angle_alpha   90.00
_cell.angle_beta   90.00
_cell.angle_gamma   90.00
#
_symmetry.space_group_name_H-M   'P 1'
#
loop_
_entity.id
_entity.type
_entity.pdbx_description
1 polymer ?
#
loop_
_entity_poly.entity_id
_entity_poly.type
_entity_poly.pdbx_seq_one_letter_code
_entity_poly.pdbx_strand_id
1 'polypeptide(L)' 'MSAAAGIGRIPKPKLRRLLIDSIKFHIPIAVSCAVATQIAFKVFYHDARRDRMVEFYRNYDAEKESERLERIGFFDSD' A
#
# COMPACT_ATOMS: atom_id res chain seq x y z
N MET A 1 -10.90 -31.01 54.95
CA MET A 1 -9.53 -30.88 55.50
C MET A 1 -8.60 -31.68 54.59
N SER A 2 -8.07 -31.01 53.57
CA SER A 2 -6.66 -30.54 53.50
C SER A 2 -5.74 -31.61 52.92
N ALA A 3 -5.35 -31.40 51.65
CA ALA A 3 -4.05 -31.80 51.14
C ALA A 3 -3.62 -30.72 50.13
N ALA A 4 -2.47 -30.11 50.40
CA ALA A 4 -1.99 -28.86 49.81
C ALA A 4 -2.00 -28.82 48.27
N ALA A 5 -2.45 -27.70 47.72
CA ALA A 5 -2.17 -27.30 46.35
C ALA A 5 -0.64 -27.21 46.17
N GLY A 6 -0.04 -28.26 45.60
CA GLY A 6 1.34 -28.23 45.16
C GLY A 6 1.47 -27.16 44.08
N ILE A 7 2.29 -26.14 44.32
CA ILE A 7 2.68 -25.13 43.34
C ILE A 7 3.13 -25.87 42.08
N GLY A 8 2.30 -25.82 41.03
CA GLY A 8 2.48 -26.62 39.81
C GLY A 8 3.83 -26.32 39.17
N ARG A 9 4.65 -27.36 38.98
CA ARG A 9 5.93 -27.24 38.27
C ARG A 9 5.69 -26.72 36.86
N ILE A 10 6.32 -25.59 36.51
CA ILE A 10 6.25 -25.03 35.16
C ILE A 10 6.94 -25.99 34.18
N PRO A 11 6.29 -26.42 33.09
CA PRO A 11 6.92 -27.27 32.09
C PRO A 11 8.08 -26.54 31.42
N LYS A 12 9.16 -27.25 31.10
CA LYS A 12 10.38 -26.64 30.54
C LYS A 12 10.06 -25.95 29.21
N PRO A 13 10.30 -24.64 29.08
CA PRO A 13 10.05 -23.92 27.83
C PRO A 13 11.09 -24.30 26.77
N LYS A 14 10.81 -23.97 25.51
CA LYS A 14 11.77 -24.12 24.42
C LYS A 14 12.91 -23.10 24.61
N LEU A 15 14.15 -23.58 24.74
CA LEU A 15 15.33 -22.74 24.97
C LEU A 15 16.28 -22.67 23.76
N ARG A 16 15.96 -23.34 22.64
CA ARG A 16 16.81 -23.42 21.45
C ARG A 16 16.01 -23.12 20.20
N ARG A 17 16.66 -22.53 19.20
CA ARG A 17 16.11 -22.22 17.86
C ARG A 17 14.93 -21.24 17.87
N LEU A 18 14.79 -20.43 18.92
CA LEU A 18 13.73 -19.41 19.04
C LEU A 18 13.75 -18.41 17.86
N LEU A 19 14.94 -18.03 17.41
CA LEU A 19 15.10 -17.13 16.27
C LEU A 19 14.58 -17.76 14.97
N ILE A 20 14.88 -19.04 14.72
CA ILE A 20 14.44 -19.72 13.50
C ILE A 20 12.91 -19.84 13.47
N ASP A 21 12.28 -20.11 14.62
CA ASP A 21 10.83 -20.14 14.71
C ASP A 21 10.22 -18.76 14.46
N SER A 22 10.83 -17.70 15.03
CA SER A 22 10.40 -16.32 14.80
C SER A 22 10.51 -15.93 13.32
N ILE A 23 11.63 -16.25 12.65
CA ILE A 23 11.83 -15.97 11.23
C ILE A 23 10.77 -16.67 10.38
N LYS A 24 10.48 -17.94 10.65
CA LYS A 24 9.43 -18.68 9.92
C LYS A 24 8.05 -18.06 10.05
N PHE A 25 7.76 -17.43 11.18
CA PHE A 25 6.50 -16.71 11.40
C PHE A 25 6.49 -15.35 10.71
N HIS A 26 7.58 -14.57 10.82
CA HIS A 26 7.59 -13.17 10.37
C HIS A 26 7.85 -13.00 8.88
N ILE A 27 8.66 -13.88 8.25
CA ILE A 27 8.93 -13.81 6.80
C ILE A 27 7.64 -13.83 5.96
N PRO A 28 6.72 -14.79 6.11
CA PRO A 28 5.50 -14.81 5.30
C PRO A 28 4.60 -13.60 5.56
N ILE A 29 4.57 -13.08 6.79
CA ILE A 29 3.83 -11.85 7.14
C ILE A 29 4.46 -10.63 6.44
N ALA A 30 5.79 -10.51 6.45
CA ALA A 30 6.47 -9.41 5.78
C ALA A 30 6.21 -9.43 4.27
N VAL A 31 6.25 -10.62 3.65
CA VAL A 31 5.97 -10.80 2.22
C VAL A 31 4.52 -10.44 1.90
N SER A 32 3.55 -10.90 2.69
CA SER A 32 2.15 -10.57 2.45
C SER A 32 1.87 -9.07 2.61
N CYS A 33 2.46 -8.42 3.62
CA CYS A 33 2.38 -6.97 3.79
C CYS A 33 3.00 -6.21 2.61
N ALA A 34 4.14 -6.65 2.09
CA ALA A 34 4.77 -6.02 0.93
C ALA A 34 3.89 -6.12 -0.33
N VAL A 35 3.33 -7.30 -0.60
CA VAL A 35 2.42 -7.51 -1.73
C VAL A 35 1.15 -6.67 -1.59
N ALA A 36 0.54 -6.65 -0.41
CA ALA A 36 -0.64 -5.85 -0.14
C ALA A 36 -0.39 -4.36 -0.36
N THR A 37 0.75 -3.86 0.12
CA THR A 37 1.16 -2.45 -0.05
C THR A 37 1.34 -2.11 -1.53
N GLN A 38 1.97 -2.99 -2.31
CA GLN A 38 2.19 -2.76 -3.73
C GLN A 38 0.88 -2.74 -4.52
N ILE A 39 -0.06 -3.64 -4.20
CA ILE A 39 -1.39 -3.65 -4.83
C ILE A 39 -2.15 -2.37 -4.50
N ALA A 40 -2.14 -1.96 -3.22
CA ALA A 40 -2.77 -0.71 -2.80
C ALA A 40 -2.17 0.49 -3.55
N PHE A 41 -0.85 0.59 -3.66
CA PHE A 41 -0.20 1.68 -4.38
C PHE A 41 -0.56 1.70 -5.86
N LYS A 42 -0.61 0.54 -6.51
CA LYS A 42 -1.02 0.43 -7.91
C LYS A 42 -2.45 0.95 -8.11
N VAL A 43 -3.41 0.46 -7.32
CA VAL A 43 -4.83 0.80 -7.50
C VAL A 43 -5.08 2.27 -7.15
N PHE A 44 -4.62 2.71 -5.97
CA PHE A 44 -4.97 4.03 -5.47
C PHE A 44 -4.16 5.17 -6.08
N TYR A 45 -2.92 4.92 -6.48
CA TYR A 45 -2.06 5.98 -7.01
C TYR A 45 -1.88 5.87 -8.52
N HIS A 46 -1.38 4.73 -8.99
CA HIS A 46 -1.02 4.58 -10.40
C HIS A 46 -2.25 4.58 -11.31
N ASP A 47 -3.23 3.73 -11.01
CA ASP A 47 -4.41 3.57 -11.85
C ASP A 47 -5.30 4.81 -11.78
N ALA A 48 -5.51 5.38 -10.58
CA ALA A 48 -6.23 6.65 -10.44
C ALA A 48 -5.57 7.81 -11.23
N ARG A 49 -4.24 7.88 -11.29
CA ARG A 49 -3.54 8.89 -12.11
C ARG A 49 -3.70 8.63 -13.60
N ARG A 50 -3.57 7.36 -14.01
CA ARG A 50 -3.73 6.95 -15.40
C ARG A 50 -5.13 7.27 -15.90
N ASP A 51 -6.15 6.95 -15.12
CA ASP A 51 -7.54 7.12 -15.51
C ASP A 51 -7.90 8.61 -15.64
N ARG A 52 -7.42 9.48 -14.74
CA ARG A 52 -7.57 10.95 -14.91
C ARG A 52 -6.95 11.46 -16.21
N MET A 53 -5.77 10.96 -16.57
CA MET A 53 -5.12 11.35 -17.82
C MET A 53 -5.92 10.88 -19.04
N VAL A 54 -6.39 9.63 -19.01
CA VAL A 54 -7.22 9.05 -20.08
C VAL A 54 -8.55 9.80 -20.21
N GLU A 55 -9.18 10.13 -19.10
CA GLU A 55 -10.43 10.88 -19.06
C GLU A 55 -10.27 12.28 -19.66
N PHE A 56 -9.19 12.98 -19.32
CA PHE A 56 -8.86 14.28 -19.91
C PHE A 56 -8.78 14.18 -21.44
N TYR A 57 -7.98 13.27 -21.96
CA TYR A 57 -7.80 13.12 -23.41
C TYR A 57 -9.00 12.53 -24.15
N ARG A 58 -9.93 11.86 -23.46
CA ARG A 58 -11.13 11.30 -24.10
C ARG A 58 -12.05 12.40 -24.67
N ASN A 59 -12.13 13.53 -23.98
CA ASN A 59 -13.01 14.64 -24.33
C ASN A 59 -12.23 15.93 -24.66
N TYR A 60 -10.91 15.85 -24.79
CA TYR A 60 -10.06 17.01 -25.05
C TYR A 60 -10.21 17.45 -26.51
N ASP A 61 -10.60 18.70 -26.70
CA ASP A 61 -10.66 19.38 -27.99
C ASP A 61 -9.62 20.50 -28.00
N ALA A 62 -8.61 20.38 -28.85
CA ALA A 62 -7.47 21.29 -28.90
C ALA A 62 -7.86 22.67 -29.46
N GLU A 63 -8.78 22.74 -30.42
CA GLU A 63 -9.19 24.00 -31.06
C GLU A 63 -10.00 24.87 -30.10
N LYS A 64 -10.92 24.24 -29.37
CA LYS A 64 -11.72 24.92 -28.34
C LYS A 64 -10.85 25.48 -27.22
N GLU A 65 -9.80 24.75 -26.87
CA GLU A 65 -8.90 25.17 -25.80
C GLU A 65 -7.92 26.27 -26.26
N SER A 66 -7.44 26.23 -27.50
CA SER A 66 -6.68 27.34 -28.07
C SER A 66 -7.52 28.62 -28.15
N GLU A 67 -8.77 28.54 -28.60
CA GLU A 67 -9.68 29.69 -28.58
C GLU A 67 -9.90 30.25 -27.16
N ARG A 68 -9.99 29.37 -26.15
CA ARG A 68 -10.10 29.81 -24.74
C ARG A 68 -8.85 30.57 -24.31
N LEU A 69 -7.67 30.06 -24.65
CA LEU A 69 -6.37 30.62 -24.30
C LEU A 69 -6.08 31.95 -25.03
N GLU A 70 -6.51 32.08 -26.28
CA GLU A 70 -6.45 33.34 -27.04
C GLU A 70 -7.36 34.41 -26.43
N ARG A 71 -8.60 34.06 -26.06
CA ARG A 71 -9.55 35.00 -25.42
C ARG A 71 -9.07 35.54 -24.09
N ILE A 72 -8.32 34.76 -23.31
CA ILE A 72 -7.73 35.22 -22.04
C ILE A 72 -6.39 35.95 -22.23
N GLY A 73 -5.93 36.11 -23.48
CA GLY A 73 -4.68 36.80 -23.80
C GLY A 73 -3.43 36.06 -23.31
N PHE A 74 -3.47 34.72 -23.26
CA PHE A 74 -2.33 33.93 -22.76
C PHE A 74 -1.13 33.93 -23.72
N PHE A 75 -1.38 34.03 -25.02
CA PHE A 75 -0.33 34.03 -26.03
C PHE A 75 0.21 35.44 -26.24
N ASP A 76 1.51 35.63 -25.97
CA ASP A 76 2.24 36.78 -26.51
C ASP A 76 2.47 36.51 -28.00
N SER A 77 1.93 37.38 -28.84
CA SER A 77 2.17 37.35 -30.28
C SER A 77 3.31 38.31 -30.58
N ASP A 78 4.54 37.80 -30.57
CA ASP A 78 5.69 38.46 -31.22
C ASP A 78 5.63 38.29 -32.75
#